data_AF-A0A397HYB1-F1
#
_entry.id   AF-A0A397HYB1-F1
#
_cell.length_a   1.000
_cell.length_b   1.000
_cell.length_c   1.000
_cell.angle_alpha   90.00
_cell.angle_beta   90.00
_cell.angle_gamma   90.00
#
_symmetry.space_group_name_H-M   'P 1'
#
loop_
_entity.id
_entity.type
_entity.pdbx_description
1 polymer ?
#
loop_
_entity_poly.entity_id
_entity_poly.type
_entity_poly.pdbx_seq_one_letter_code
_entity_poly.pdbx_strand_id
1 'polypeptide(L)'
;MEERLKNELEQPGKWYDWVVILGGTNDVINGYAAWDIFDGLKKLYTLCSKHGARILGITIPEFDWEEVNHFDYQRRIVNEHLNVYNNNTTRNAYTLFLLDKFFPMHSLTTEQRRIFWDIDGVHPTEDGYDLMGDMLFDILYKEGSWD
;
A
#
# COMPACT_ATOMS: atom_id res chain seq x y z
N MET A 1 -8.02 11.03 -5.26
CA MET A 1 -6.67 10.81 -4.69
C MET A 1 -5.59 11.49 -5.53
N GLU A 2 -5.65 11.39 -6.86
CA GLU A 2 -4.67 11.98 -7.80
C GLU A 2 -4.46 13.49 -7.61
N GLU A 3 -5.52 14.30 -7.64
CA GLU A 3 -5.39 15.77 -7.44
C GLU A 3 -4.78 16.14 -6.09
N ARG A 4 -5.10 15.39 -5.03
CA ARG A 4 -4.51 15.62 -3.70
C ARG A 4 -3.01 15.34 -3.74
N LEU A 5 -2.59 14.22 -4.31
CA LEU A 5 -1.18 13.87 -4.43
C LEU A 5 -0.43 14.89 -5.29
N LYS A 6 -1.02 15.29 -6.42
CA LYS A 6 -0.45 16.32 -7.30
C LYS A 6 -0.18 17.62 -6.56
N ASN A 7 -1.17 18.11 -5.81
CA ASN A 7 -1.03 19.33 -5.01
C ASN A 7 0.05 19.22 -3.92
N GLU A 8 0.31 18.03 -3.37
CA GLU A 8 1.42 17.82 -2.42
C GLU A 8 2.79 17.78 -3.10
N LEU A 9 2.88 17.19 -4.29
CA LEU A 9 4.13 17.09 -5.06
C LEU A 9 4.53 18.43 -5.71
N GLU A 10 3.56 19.27 -6.05
CA GLU A 10 3.78 20.57 -6.72
C GLU A 10 4.00 21.73 -5.76
N GLN A 11 3.99 21.49 -4.44
CA GLN A 11 4.21 22.54 -3.44
C GLN A 11 5.63 23.15 -3.59
N PRO A 12 5.74 24.49 -3.71
CA PRO A 12 7.02 25.15 -3.87
C PRO A 12 8.00 24.82 -2.74
N GLY A 13 9.22 24.43 -3.10
CA GLY A 13 10.29 24.12 -2.14
C GLY A 13 10.17 22.76 -1.44
N LYS A 14 9.14 21.95 -1.77
CA LYS A 14 9.05 20.55 -1.33
C LYS A 14 9.57 19.61 -2.41
N TRP A 15 10.28 18.59 -1.99
CA TRP A 15 10.75 17.51 -2.84
C TRP A 15 10.81 16.23 -2.00
N TYR A 16 10.66 15.08 -2.65
CA TYR A 16 10.60 13.79 -1.98
C TYR A 16 11.51 12.81 -2.72
N ASP A 17 12.48 12.21 -2.02
CA ASP A 17 13.25 11.07 -2.54
C ASP A 17 12.35 9.86 -2.78
N TRP A 18 11.44 9.63 -1.83
CA TRP A 18 10.53 8.51 -1.79
C TRP A 18 9.10 8.96 -1.54
N VAL A 19 8.17 8.33 -2.23
CA VAL A 19 6.74 8.39 -1.92
C VAL A 19 6.25 6.99 -1.61
N VAL A 20 5.73 6.80 -0.41
CA VAL A 20 5.13 5.55 0.05
C VAL A 20 3.63 5.60 -0.23
N ILE A 21 3.09 4.62 -0.96
CA ILE A 21 1.68 4.58 -1.33
C ILE A 21 1.04 3.29 -0.82
N LEU A 22 0.27 3.46 0.25
CA LEU A 22 -0.72 2.52 0.75
C LEU A 22 -2.11 3.08 0.45
N GLY A 23 -2.84 2.44 -0.46
CA GLY A 23 -4.17 2.89 -0.89
C GLY A 23 -4.93 1.78 -1.60
N GLY A 24 -6.25 1.95 -1.71
CA GLY A 24 -7.15 0.98 -2.35
C GLY A 24 -8.09 0.26 -1.39
N THR A 25 -7.85 0.28 -0.07
CA THR A 25 -8.74 -0.37 0.91
C THR A 25 -10.18 0.15 0.81
N ASN A 26 -10.35 1.47 0.82
CA ASN A 26 -11.68 2.08 0.67
C ASN A 26 -12.31 1.75 -0.68
N ASP A 27 -11.52 1.72 -1.76
CA ASP A 27 -12.01 1.40 -3.10
C ASP A 27 -12.54 -0.05 -3.17
N VAL A 28 -11.84 -1.00 -2.53
CA VAL A 28 -12.34 -2.37 -2.39
C VAL A 28 -13.63 -2.42 -1.57
N ILE A 29 -13.66 -1.75 -0.42
CA ILE A 29 -14.83 -1.70 0.48
C ILE A 29 -16.05 -1.09 -0.22
N ASN A 30 -15.84 -0.10 -1.10
CA ASN A 30 -16.89 0.52 -1.90
C ASN A 30 -17.24 -0.27 -3.18
N GLY A 31 -16.65 -1.45 -3.38
CA GLY A 31 -17.00 -2.36 -4.47
C GLY A 31 -16.52 -1.94 -5.87
N TYR A 32 -15.49 -1.09 -5.95
CA TYR A 32 -14.88 -0.75 -7.24
C TYR A 32 -14.21 -1.99 -7.87
N ALA A 33 -14.20 -2.06 -9.20
CA ALA A 33 -13.57 -3.18 -9.91
C ALA A 33 -12.06 -3.15 -9.72
N ALA A 34 -11.43 -4.31 -9.51
CA ALA A 34 -9.99 -4.41 -9.28
C ALA A 34 -9.13 -3.73 -10.35
N TRP A 35 -9.56 -3.79 -11.62
CA TRP A 35 -8.84 -3.13 -12.70
C TRP A 35 -8.83 -1.60 -12.55
N ASP A 36 -9.95 -1.00 -12.14
CA ASP A 36 -10.06 0.45 -11.94
C ASP A 36 -9.19 0.89 -10.76
N ILE A 37 -9.17 0.11 -9.68
CA ILE A 37 -8.33 0.35 -8.50
C ILE A 37 -6.84 0.29 -8.90
N PHE A 38 -6.44 -0.77 -9.61
CA PHE A 38 -5.07 -0.96 -10.08
C PHE A 38 -4.62 0.15 -11.03
N ASP A 39 -5.46 0.53 -12.00
CA ASP A 39 -5.17 1.64 -12.92
C ASP A 39 -5.04 2.97 -12.17
N GLY A 40 -5.90 3.22 -11.19
CA GLY A 40 -5.82 4.37 -10.29
C GLY A 40 -4.49 4.43 -9.54
N LEU A 41 -4.07 3.33 -8.90
CA LEU A 41 -2.78 3.25 -8.20
C LEU A 41 -1.60 3.50 -9.15
N LYS A 42 -1.62 2.92 -10.36
CA LYS A 42 -0.58 3.16 -11.37
C LYS A 42 -0.47 4.62 -11.80
N LYS A 43 -1.59 5.36 -11.88
CA LYS A 43 -1.56 6.80 -12.17
C LYS A 43 -0.83 7.56 -11.08
N LEU A 44 -1.05 7.22 -9.81
CA LEU A 44 -0.32 7.80 -8.68
C LEU A 44 1.18 7.51 -8.77
N TYR A 45 1.57 6.26 -9.07
CA TYR A 45 2.97 5.88 -9.24
C TYR A 45 3.64 6.67 -10.38
N THR A 46 2.93 6.79 -11.50
CA THR A 46 3.39 7.54 -12.68
C THR A 46 3.57 9.01 -12.35
N LEU A 47 2.65 9.60 -11.57
CA LEU A 47 2.74 10.97 -11.13
C LEU A 47 3.99 11.19 -10.26
N CYS A 48 4.21 10.38 -9.22
CA CYS A 48 5.41 10.46 -8.37
C CYS A 48 6.70 10.35 -9.19
N SER A 49 6.77 9.39 -10.11
CA SER A 49 7.96 9.17 -10.94
C SER A 49 8.26 10.35 -11.86
N LYS A 50 7.23 11.00 -12.43
CA LYS A 50 7.39 12.23 -13.23
C LYS A 50 7.94 13.40 -12.41
N HIS A 51 7.66 13.43 -11.11
CA HIS A 51 8.23 14.41 -10.18
C HIS A 51 9.62 14.02 -9.64
N GLY A 52 10.20 12.91 -10.12
CA GLY A 52 11.55 12.47 -9.76
C GLY A 52 11.63 11.63 -8.49
N ALA A 53 10.51 11.32 -7.85
CA ALA A 53 10.49 10.50 -6.65
C ALA A 53 10.53 9.00 -7.00
N ARG A 54 11.20 8.21 -6.15
CA ARG A 54 11.07 6.76 -6.12
C ARG A 54 9.77 6.38 -5.41
N ILE A 55 9.19 5.25 -5.79
CA ILE A 55 7.91 4.80 -5.24
C ILE A 55 8.12 3.53 -4.45
N LEU A 56 7.62 3.52 -3.21
CA LEU A 56 7.34 2.30 -2.46
C LEU A 56 5.84 2.05 -2.51
N GLY A 57 5.40 1.20 -3.43
CA GLY A 57 4.02 0.72 -3.48
C GLY A 57 3.79 -0.30 -2.38
N ILE A 58 2.60 -0.30 -1.77
CA ILE A 58 2.23 -1.25 -0.74
C ILE A 58 0.95 -1.98 -1.18
N THR A 59 0.96 -3.31 -1.09
CA THR A 59 -0.25 -4.12 -1.34
C THR A 59 -1.37 -3.75 -0.37
N ILE A 60 -2.62 -3.82 -0.83
CA ILE A 60 -3.79 -3.57 0.01
C ILE A 60 -3.83 -4.64 1.13
N PRO A 61 -3.83 -4.22 2.41
CA PRO A 61 -3.85 -5.15 3.54
C PRO A 61 -5.16 -5.93 3.60
N GLU A 62 -5.13 -7.04 4.34
CA GLU A 62 -6.34 -7.77 4.70
C GLU A 62 -7.26 -6.91 5.57
N PHE A 63 -8.56 -7.18 5.49
CA PHE A 63 -9.60 -6.62 6.35
C PHE A 63 -10.61 -7.72 6.68
N ASP A 64 -11.33 -7.58 7.79
CA ASP A 64 -12.36 -8.50 8.23
C ASP A 64 -13.59 -7.70 8.67
N TRP A 65 -14.41 -7.36 7.69
CA TRP A 65 -15.65 -6.62 7.88
C TRP A 65 -16.77 -7.35 7.14
N GLU A 66 -17.66 -7.98 7.91
CA GLU A 66 -18.64 -8.97 7.43
C GLU A 66 -19.41 -8.50 6.19
N GLU A 67 -19.85 -7.25 6.19
CA GLU A 67 -20.63 -6.64 5.12
C GLU A 67 -19.87 -6.54 3.79
N VAL A 68 -18.54 -6.54 3.82
CA VAL A 68 -17.67 -6.29 2.65
C VAL A 68 -16.64 -7.39 2.39
N ASN A 69 -16.58 -8.43 3.22
CA ASN A 69 -15.68 -9.58 3.04
C ASN A 69 -15.85 -10.27 1.67
N HIS A 70 -17.04 -10.17 1.07
CA HIS A 70 -17.29 -10.66 -0.28
C HIS A 70 -16.50 -9.89 -1.37
N PHE A 71 -15.89 -8.73 -1.07
CA PHE A 71 -14.99 -7.99 -1.96
C PHE A 71 -13.51 -8.36 -1.80
N ASP A 72 -13.14 -9.23 -0.85
CA ASP A 72 -11.73 -9.61 -0.63
C ASP A 72 -11.09 -10.24 -1.89
N TYR A 73 -11.88 -10.87 -2.77
CA TYR A 73 -11.34 -11.35 -4.05
C TYR A 73 -10.86 -10.20 -4.96
N GLN A 74 -11.51 -9.03 -4.95
CA GLN A 74 -11.07 -7.87 -5.70
C GLN A 74 -9.73 -7.37 -5.17
N ARG A 75 -9.57 -7.29 -3.84
CA ARG A 75 -8.29 -6.97 -3.19
C ARG A 75 -7.17 -7.88 -3.66
N ARG A 76 -7.39 -9.20 -3.64
CA ARG A 76 -6.39 -10.19 -4.09
C ARG A 76 -6.01 -9.99 -5.56
N ILE A 77 -6.97 -9.70 -6.43
CA ILE A 77 -6.71 -9.41 -7.85
C ILE A 77 -5.86 -8.14 -8.00
N VAL A 78 -6.17 -7.07 -7.26
CA VAL A 78 -5.34 -5.84 -7.27
C VAL A 78 -3.91 -6.15 -6.83
N ASN A 79 -3.73 -6.84 -5.71
CA ASN A 79 -2.41 -7.17 -5.19
C ASN A 79 -1.60 -8.04 -6.17
N GLU A 80 -2.24 -9.00 -6.84
CA GLU A 80 -1.59 -9.80 -7.88
C GLU A 80 -1.14 -8.93 -9.06
N HIS A 81 -1.98 -8.00 -9.52
CA HIS A 81 -1.60 -7.08 -10.59
C HIS A 81 -0.46 -6.13 -10.17
N LEU A 82 -0.43 -5.66 -8.92
CA LEU A 82 0.68 -4.89 -8.38
C LEU A 82 1.98 -5.71 -8.38
N ASN A 83 1.92 -6.97 -7.99
CA ASN A 83 3.08 -7.87 -7.99
C ASN A 83 3.59 -8.14 -9.42
N VAL A 84 2.69 -8.39 -10.36
CA VAL A 84 3.04 -8.51 -11.79
C VAL A 84 3.66 -7.21 -12.32
N TYR A 85 3.10 -6.05 -11.95
CA TYR A 85 3.62 -4.74 -12.34
C TYR A 85 5.05 -4.52 -11.79
N ASN A 86 5.29 -4.87 -10.53
CA ASN A 86 6.61 -4.80 -9.90
C ASN A 86 7.66 -5.62 -10.67
N ASN A 87 7.32 -6.84 -11.06
CA ASN A 87 8.22 -7.75 -11.75
C ASN A 87 8.54 -7.33 -13.20
N ASN A 88 7.71 -6.47 -13.80
CA ASN A 88 7.87 -6.00 -15.19
C ASN A 88 8.40 -4.56 -15.29
N THR A 89 8.64 -3.89 -14.17
CA THR A 89 9.13 -2.49 -14.14
C THR A 89 10.62 -2.47 -13.78
N THR A 90 11.35 -1.48 -14.29
CA THR A 90 12.75 -1.27 -13.90
C THR A 90 12.82 -0.88 -12.41
N ARG A 91 13.59 -1.65 -11.63
CA ARG A 91 13.71 -1.49 -10.16
C ARG A 91 14.12 -0.09 -9.68
N ASN A 92 14.64 0.76 -10.57
CA ASN A 92 15.18 2.06 -10.19
C ASN A 92 14.09 3.07 -9.77
N ALA A 93 12.83 2.88 -10.19
CA ALA A 93 11.76 3.86 -9.90
C ALA A 93 10.62 3.31 -9.02
N TYR A 94 10.42 2.00 -8.97
CA TYR A 94 9.30 1.39 -8.26
C TYR A 94 9.73 0.12 -7.53
N THR A 95 9.37 0.04 -6.25
CA THR A 95 9.51 -1.13 -5.39
C THR A 95 8.15 -1.44 -4.78
N LEU A 96 7.74 -2.71 -4.75
CA LEU A 96 6.53 -3.17 -4.07
C LEU A 96 6.85 -3.86 -2.75
N PHE A 97 6.17 -3.47 -1.69
CA PHE A 97 6.10 -4.21 -0.43
C PHE A 97 4.79 -5.00 -0.32
N LEU A 98 4.92 -6.30 -0.07
CA LEU A 98 3.81 -7.24 0.11
C LEU A 98 3.29 -7.22 1.55
N LEU A 99 2.78 -6.08 2.01
CA LEU A 99 2.21 -5.91 3.35
C LEU A 99 1.15 -6.97 3.67
N ASP A 100 0.34 -7.39 2.69
CA ASP A 100 -0.69 -8.43 2.89
C ASP A 100 -0.12 -9.81 3.27
N LYS A 101 1.18 -10.04 3.04
CA LYS A 101 1.89 -11.26 3.43
C LYS A 101 2.64 -11.12 4.74
N PHE A 102 3.24 -9.97 4.98
CA PHE A 102 4.08 -9.72 6.15
C PHE A 102 3.31 -9.18 7.35
N PHE A 103 2.10 -8.65 7.14
CA PHE A 103 1.19 -8.16 8.17
C PHE A 103 -0.21 -8.75 7.95
N PRO A 104 -0.39 -10.08 8.15
CA PRO A 104 -1.66 -10.73 7.91
C PRO A 104 -2.67 -10.45 9.05
N MET A 105 -3.96 -10.58 8.74
CA MET A 105 -5.06 -10.53 9.71
C MET A 105 -5.76 -11.89 9.81
N HIS A 106 -6.00 -12.54 8.67
CA HIS A 106 -6.83 -13.74 8.55
C HIS A 106 -6.17 -15.00 9.10
N SER A 107 -4.83 -15.07 9.04
CA SER A 107 -4.07 -16.20 9.59
C SER A 107 -3.72 -16.06 11.07
N LEU A 108 -3.95 -14.89 11.67
CA LEU A 108 -3.70 -14.66 13.09
C LEU A 108 -4.78 -15.29 13.96
N THR A 109 -4.39 -15.77 15.14
CA THR A 109 -5.35 -16.08 16.21
C THR A 109 -6.08 -14.81 16.68
N THR A 110 -7.24 -14.95 17.32
CA THR A 110 -7.98 -13.81 17.88
C THR A 110 -7.12 -12.94 18.82
N GLU A 111 -6.28 -13.57 19.62
CA GLU A 111 -5.43 -12.88 20.60
C GLU A 111 -4.28 -12.13 19.93
N GLN A 112 -3.66 -12.72 18.90
CA GLN A 112 -2.66 -12.02 18.09
C GLN A 112 -3.29 -10.88 17.29
N ARG A 113 -4.49 -11.10 16.74
CA ARG A 113 -5.21 -10.08 15.97
C ARG A 113 -5.48 -8.85 16.82
N ARG A 114 -5.94 -9.02 18.07
CA ARG A 114 -6.20 -7.91 19.01
C ARG A 114 -4.97 -7.07 19.35
N ILE A 115 -3.76 -7.60 19.17
CA ILE A 115 -2.54 -6.82 19.38
C ILE A 115 -2.33 -5.86 18.22
N PHE A 116 -2.52 -6.30 16.98
CA PHE A 116 -2.10 -5.57 15.78
C PHE A 116 -3.22 -4.94 14.96
N TRP A 117 -4.46 -5.38 15.16
CA TRP A 117 -5.64 -4.96 14.41
C TRP A 117 -6.75 -4.49 15.34
N ASP A 118 -7.33 -3.34 15.03
CA ASP A 118 -8.47 -2.78 15.74
C ASP A 118 -9.72 -3.65 15.54
N ILE A 119 -10.67 -3.52 16.46
CA ILE A 119 -11.95 -4.24 16.44
C ILE A 119 -12.81 -3.87 15.24
N ASP A 120 -12.52 -2.74 14.58
CA ASP A 120 -13.21 -2.33 13.35
C ASP A 120 -12.89 -3.21 12.13
N GLY A 121 -11.90 -4.10 12.24
CA GLY A 121 -11.55 -5.05 11.19
C GLY A 121 -10.88 -4.43 9.96
N VAL A 122 -10.44 -3.17 10.02
CA VAL A 122 -9.82 -2.46 8.88
C VAL A 122 -8.52 -1.78 9.29
N HIS A 123 -8.47 -1.16 10.47
CA HIS A 123 -7.32 -0.37 10.89
C HIS A 123 -6.39 -1.19 11.80
N PRO A 124 -5.06 -1.00 11.69
CA PRO A 124 -4.14 -1.45 12.71
C PRO A 124 -4.36 -0.72 14.05
N THR A 125 -3.98 -1.37 15.14
CA THR A 125 -3.80 -0.71 16.46
C THR A 125 -2.54 0.17 16.44
N GLU A 126 -2.24 0.84 17.56
CA GLU A 126 -0.95 1.52 17.77
C GLU A 126 0.24 0.57 17.57
N ASP A 127 0.26 -0.59 18.25
CA ASP A 127 1.29 -1.62 18.09
C ASP A 127 1.37 -2.15 16.64
N GLY A 128 0.23 -2.22 15.95
CA GLY A 128 0.15 -2.58 14.54
C GLY A 128 0.78 -1.55 13.62
N TYR A 129 0.55 -0.26 13.88
CA TYR A 129 1.18 0.83 13.15
C TYR A 129 2.68 0.93 13.42
N ASP A 130 3.13 0.70 14.65
CA ASP A 130 4.55 0.66 14.99
C ASP A 130 5.27 -0.47 14.22
N LEU A 131 4.72 -1.68 14.26
CA LEU A 131 5.27 -2.81 13.48
C LEU A 131 5.29 -2.52 11.98
N MET A 132 4.22 -1.91 11.44
CA MET A 132 4.18 -1.50 10.04
C MET A 132 5.25 -0.45 9.72
N GLY A 133 5.42 0.54 10.60
CA GLY A 133 6.43 1.58 10.49
C GLY A 133 7.84 1.01 10.41
N ASP A 134 8.18 0.09 11.32
CA ASP A 134 9.49 -0.59 11.35
C ASP A 134 9.75 -1.36 10.04
N MET A 135 8.77 -2.13 9.56
CA MET A 135 8.90 -2.85 8.28
C MET A 135 9.13 -1.91 7.10
N LEU A 136 8.42 -0.78 7.04
CA LEU A 136 8.59 0.20 5.96
C LEU A 136 9.94 0.91 6.05
N PHE A 137 10.38 1.24 7.26
CA PHE A 137 11.68 1.86 7.49
C PHE A 137 12.81 0.94 7.02
N ASP A 138 12.78 -0.35 7.36
CA ASP A 138 13.81 -1.31 6.95
C ASP A 138 13.93 -1.41 5.42
N ILE A 139 12.81 -1.36 4.71
CA ILE A 139 12.78 -1.38 3.24
C ILE A 139 13.39 -0.10 2.68
N LEU A 140 12.95 1.05 3.15
CA LEU A 140 13.45 2.35 2.69
C LEU A 140 14.94 2.50 2.99
N TYR A 141 15.39 2.05 4.16
CA TYR A 141 16.80 2.06 4.55
C TYR A 141 17.62 1.17 3.62
N LYS A 142 17.18 -0.06 3.36
CA LYS A 142 17.87 -1.00 2.47
C LYS A 142 17.92 -0.50 1.01
N GLU A 143 16.83 0.07 0.52
CA GLU A 143 16.72 0.57 -0.86
C GLU A 143 17.39 1.94 -1.06
N GLY A 144 17.55 2.72 0.03
CA GLY A 144 18.21 4.02 0.06
C GLY A 144 19.71 3.96 0.40
N SER A 145 20.20 2.83 0.90
CA SER A 145 21.61 2.60 1.14
C SER A 145 22.33 2.40 -0.20
N TRP A 146 22.97 3.47 -0.68
CA TRP A 146 23.93 3.40 -1.79
C TRP A 146 25.33 3.18 -1.21
N ASP A 147 25.99 2.10 -1.63
CA ASP A 147 27.46 2.04 -1.70
C ASP A 147 27.94 2.81 -2.94
#